data_AF-A0A6V7LG88-F1
#
_entry.id   AF-A0A6V7LG88-F1
#
_cell.length_a   1.000
_cell.length_b   1.000
_cell.length_c   1.000
_cell.angle_alpha   90.00
_cell.angle_beta   90.00
_cell.angle_gamma   90.00
#
_symmetry.space_group_name_H-M   'P 1'
#
loop_
_entity.id
_entity.type
_entity.pdbx_description
1 polymer ?
#
loop_
_entity_poly.entity_id
_entity_poly.type
_entity_poly.pdbx_seq_one_letter_code
_entity_poly.pdbx_strand_id
1 'polypeptide(L)' 'CLLLSRDGEYLMTGGDKGIVEVWRTFNLALLYAFPTCEGSVRSLALSHDQ' A
#
# COMPACT_ATOMS: atom_id res chain seq x y z
N CYS A 1 4.38 7.31 2.70
CA CYS A 1 3.69 6.69 3.84
C CYS A 1 3.75 5.17 3.70
N LEU A 2 3.59 4.45 4.81
CA LEU A 2 3.73 2.99 4.87
C LEU A 2 2.71 2.44 5.86
N LEU A 3 2.12 1.29 5.53
CA LEU A 3 1.10 0.66 6.34
C LEU A 3 1.22 -0.87 6.25
N LEU A 4 1.11 -1.54 7.39
CA LEU A 4 1.11 -3.00 7.49
C LEU A 4 -0.30 -3.48 7.85
N SER A 5 -0.78 -4.54 7.19
CA SER A 5 -2.04 -5.18 7.57
C SER A 5 -1.97 -5.78 8.98
N ARG A 6 -3.13 -5.96 9.63
CA ARG A 6 -3.19 -6.49 11.01
C ARG A 6 -2.58 -7.89 11.15
N ASP A 7 -2.74 -8.72 10.13
CA ASP A 7 -2.17 -10.08 10.06
C ASP A 7 -0.68 -10.08 9.66
N GLY A 8 -0.14 -8.94 9.21
CA GLY A 8 1.24 -8.82 8.76
C GLY A 8 1.51 -9.44 7.38
N GLU A 9 0.50 -9.93 6.66
CA GLU A 9 0.67 -10.57 5.35
C GLU A 9 0.89 -9.56 4.21
N TYR A 10 0.41 -8.32 4.39
CA TYR A 10 0.41 -7.29 3.35
C TYR A 10 1.05 -5.99 3.82
N LEU A 11 1.96 -5.49 3.00
CA LEU A 11 2.59 -4.18 3.15
C LEU A 11 2.08 -3.25 2.07
N MET A 12 1.60 -2.08 2.47
CA MET A 12 1.14 -1.03 1.57
C MET A 12 2.08 0.15 1.66
N THR A 13 2.44 0.70 0.49
CA THR A 13 3.32 1.86 0.39
C THR A 13 2.70 2.90 -0.52
N GLY A 14 2.89 4.18 -0.16
CA GLY A 14 2.47 5.30 -0.98
C GLY A 14 3.53 6.39 -0.94
N GLY A 15 3.79 7.04 -2.08
CA GLY A 15 4.88 8.01 -2.19
C GLY A 15 4.57 9.21 -3.06
N ASP A 16 5.61 9.99 -3.35
CA ASP A 16 5.50 11.25 -4.10
C ASP A 16 5.13 11.05 -5.57
N LYS A 17 5.26 9.83 -6.08
CA LYS A 17 4.81 9.45 -7.42
C LYS A 17 3.28 9.31 -7.54
N GLY A 18 2.54 9.42 -6.43
CA GLY A 18 1.09 9.21 -6.42
C GLY A 18 0.67 7.75 -6.58
N ILE A 19 1.62 6.81 -6.60
CA ILE A 19 1.38 5.38 -6.75
C ILE A 19 1.20 4.78 -5.36
N VAL A 20 0.19 3.92 -5.22
CA VAL A 20 0.02 3.03 -4.07
C VAL A 20 0.37 1.61 -4.51
N GLU A 21 1.25 0.97 -3.77
CA GLU A 21 1.70 -0.39 -4.04
C GLU A 21 1.34 -1.31 -2.88
N VAL A 22 0.87 -2.51 -3.20
CA VAL A 22 0.55 -3.57 -2.25
C VAL A 22 1.52 -4.73 -2.47
N TRP A 23 2.19 -5.11 -1.41
CA TRP A 23 3.26 -6.09 -1.40
C TRP A 23 2.89 -7.23 -0.46
N ARG A 24 3.23 -8.45 -0.84
CA ARG A 24 3.22 -9.59 0.07
C ARG A 24 4.47 -9.54 0.94
N THR A 25 4.33 -9.61 2.26
CA THR A 25 5.47 -9.39 3.18
C THR A 25 6.48 -10.52 3.19
N PHE A 26 6.03 -11.77 3.10
CA PHE A 26 6.88 -12.96 3.21
C PHE A 26 8.02 -12.98 2.17
N ASN A 27 7.75 -12.55 0.94
CA ASN A 27 8.69 -12.60 -0.18
C ASN A 27 8.87 -11.26 -0.89
N LEU A 28 8.27 -10.19 -0.36
CA LEU A 28 8.27 -8.85 -0.95
C LEU A 28 7.84 -8.85 -2.42
N ALA A 29 6.88 -9.70 -2.78
CA ALA A 29 6.30 -9.71 -4.11
C ALA A 29 5.27 -8.59 -4.25
N LEU A 30 5.40 -7.78 -5.31
CA LEU A 30 4.39 -6.79 -5.67
C LEU A 30 3.13 -7.51 -6.17
N LEU A 31 2.01 -7.29 -5.48
CA LEU A 31 0.71 -7.87 -5.83
C LEU A 31 -0.11 -6.89 -6.67
N TYR A 32 -0.12 -5.61 -6.28
CA TYR A 32 -0.88 -4.57 -6.95
C TYR A 32 -0.11 -3.26 -6.98
N ALA A 33 -0.25 -2.53 -8.08
CA ALA A 33 0.14 -1.13 -8.19
C ALA A 33 -1.07 -0.35 -8.70
N PHE A 34 -1.60 0.53 -7.84
CA PHE A 34 -2.71 1.40 -8.21
C PHE A 34 -2.21 2.53 -9.12
N PRO A 35 -3.06 3.03 -10.03
CA PRO A 35 -2.71 4.14 -10.89
C PRO A 35 -2.25 5.36 -10.09
N THR A 36 -1.41 6.19 -10.71
CA THR A 36 -0.95 7.46 -10.14
C THR A 36 -2.13 8.36 -9.81
N CYS A 37 -2.27 8.75 -8.54
CA CYS A 37 -3.13 9.88 -8.15
C CYS A 37 -2.47 11.21 -8.53
N GLU A 38 -3.27 12.27 -8.68
CA GLU A 38 -2.74 13.63 -8.84
C GLU A 38 -2.14 14.13 -7.52
N GLY A 39 -0.84 13.86 -7.34
CA GLY A 39 -0.05 14.33 -6.20
C GLY A 39 0.52 13.22 -5.33
N SER A 40 1.25 13.63 -4.28
CA SER A 40 1.92 12.72 -3.34
C SER A 40 0.93 12.01 -2.42
N VAL A 41 1.11 10.70 -2.23
CA VAL A 41 0.34 9.93 -1.22
C VAL A 41 0.92 10.20 0.16
N ARG A 42 0.22 11.02 0.94
CA ARG A 42 0.69 11.45 2.28
C ARG A 42 0.28 10.52 3.41
N SER A 43 -0.82 9.80 3.28
CA SER A 43 -1.33 8.89 4.29
C SER A 43 -2.09 7.72 3.65
N LEU A 44 -2.14 6.59 4.37
CA LEU A 44 -2.89 5.39 4.00
C LEU A 44 -3.67 4.91 5.24
N ALA A 45 -4.85 4.34 5.02
CA ALA A 45 -5.66 3.70 6.05
C ALA A 45 -6.28 2.42 5.49
N LEU A 46 -6.29 1.36 6.30
CA LEU A 46 -7.00 0.12 6.00
C LEU A 46 -8.32 0.08 6.74
N SER A 47 -9.42 0.00 5.99
CA SER A 47 -10.71 -0.42 6.52
C SER A 47 -10.82 -1.94 6.45
N HIS A 48 -11.51 -2.52 7.42
CA HIS A 48 -11.94 -3.91 7.35
C HIS A 48 -13.40 -3.89 6.86
N ASP A 49 -13.61 -4.22 5.60
CA ASP A 49 -14.91 -4.67 5.12
C ASP A 49 -15.12 -6.11 5.62
N GLN A 50 -16.22 -6.33 6.33
CA GLN A 50 -16.65 -7.68 6.69
C GLN A 50 -17.42 -8.32 5.53
#